data_AF-A0A967I093-F1
#
_entry.id   AF-A0A967I093-F1
#
_cell.length_a   1.000
_cell.length_b   1.000
_cell.length_c   1.000
_cell.angle_alpha   90.00
_cell.angle_beta   90.00
_cell.angle_gamma   90.00
#
_symmetry.space_group_name_H-M   'P 1'
#
loop_
_entity.id
_entity.type
_entity.pdbx_description
1 polymer ?
#
loop_
_entity_poly.entity_id
_entity_poly.type
_entity_poly.pdbx_seq_one_letter_code
_entity_poly.pdbx_strand_id
1 'polypeptide(L)'
;MFRQIEMQNLKNQEGFTLIEMLVVVIILGILAMIIVPQISVSTDDARLNTLQTNLNSIRSAIEVYAAQHANRYPGTYSEADGTTATTTDALAKQAFIAQLTQFTDINGMANGTKTATFKYGPYLKTGTLPLNPFNDSGDVLCDFDQADITAARTPAGAGEGWQYFAPIGVFFANDSAAHAAL
;
A
#
# COMPACT_ATOMS: atom_id res chain seq x y z
N MET A 1 -77.85 52.64 4.05
CA MET A 1 -77.59 51.64 2.99
C MET A 1 -76.84 50.49 3.64
N PHE A 2 -77.45 49.30 3.69
CA PHE A 2 -77.04 48.14 4.51
C PHE A 2 -75.70 47.54 4.07
N ARG A 3 -74.81 47.21 5.01
CA ARG A 3 -73.60 46.41 4.77
C ARG A 3 -73.81 45.04 5.41
N GLN A 4 -74.02 44.01 4.58
CA GLN A 4 -74.03 42.61 5.01
C GLN A 4 -72.64 42.21 5.52
N ILE A 5 -72.59 41.50 6.65
CA ILE A 5 -71.37 40.85 7.13
C ILE A 5 -71.41 39.41 6.62
N GLU A 6 -70.44 39.08 5.78
CA GLU A 6 -70.21 37.75 5.23
C GLU A 6 -69.47 36.90 6.28
N MET A 7 -70.07 35.78 6.71
CA MET A 7 -69.45 34.84 7.64
C MET A 7 -68.31 34.08 6.95
N GLN A 8 -67.06 34.38 7.32
CA GLN A 8 -65.92 33.58 6.89
C GLN A 8 -65.78 32.32 7.75
N ASN A 9 -65.87 31.18 7.07
CA ASN A 9 -65.73 29.83 7.61
C ASN A 9 -64.27 29.59 8.07
N LEU A 10 -64.03 29.57 9.38
CA LEU A 10 -62.71 29.28 9.95
C LEU A 10 -62.43 27.77 9.80
N LYS A 11 -61.51 27.42 8.90
CA LYS A 11 -60.97 26.06 8.79
C LYS A 11 -60.25 25.69 10.08
N ASN A 12 -60.64 24.56 10.68
CA ASN A 12 -59.95 23.93 11.81
C ASN A 12 -58.47 23.71 11.44
N GLN A 13 -57.59 24.50 12.05
CA GLN A 13 -56.16 24.21 12.06
C GLN A 13 -55.92 23.30 13.27
N GLU A 14 -55.91 22.00 13.03
CA GLU A 14 -55.51 21.01 14.03
C GLU A 14 -54.00 21.20 14.28
N GLY A 15 -53.68 21.81 15.42
CA GLY A 15 -52.31 22.07 15.84
C GLY A 15 -51.64 20.81 16.38
N PHE A 16 -50.37 20.63 16.01
CA PHE A 16 -49.49 19.60 16.55
C PHE A 16 -49.52 19.58 18.09
N THR A 17 -49.60 18.38 18.66
CA THR A 17 -49.59 18.22 20.12
C THR A 17 -48.16 18.17 20.66
N LEU A 18 -47.94 18.67 21.88
CA LEU A 18 -46.61 18.63 22.53
C LEU A 18 -46.11 17.19 22.73
N ILE A 19 -47.03 16.25 22.96
CA ILE A 19 -46.70 14.83 23.15
C ILE A 19 -46.17 14.19 21.86
N GLU A 20 -46.63 14.64 20.71
CA GLU A 20 -46.17 14.15 19.41
C GLU A 20 -44.70 14.51 19.17
N MET A 21 -44.31 15.74 19.50
CA MET A 21 -42.92 16.16 19.44
C MET A 21 -42.05 15.47 20.51
N LEU A 22 -42.60 15.18 21.69
CA LEU A 22 -41.89 14.44 22.74
C LEU A 22 -41.52 13.02 22.30
N VAL A 23 -42.46 12.28 21.71
CA VAL A 23 -42.21 10.91 21.26
C VAL A 23 -41.17 10.90 20.13
N VAL A 24 -41.23 11.87 19.21
CA VAL A 24 -40.26 11.99 18.10
C VAL A 24 -38.84 12.21 18.62
N VAL A 25 -38.62 13.13 19.57
CA VAL A 25 -37.26 13.36 20.10
C VAL A 25 -36.75 12.18 20.93
N ILE A 26 -37.63 11.44 21.60
CA ILE A 26 -37.27 10.21 22.32
C ILE A 26 -36.81 9.14 21.33
N ILE A 27 -37.55 8.92 20.25
CA ILE A 27 -37.18 7.93 19.21
C ILE A 27 -35.86 8.34 18.55
N LEU A 28 -35.70 9.62 18.20
CA LEU A 28 -34.44 10.14 17.64
C LEU A 28 -33.25 9.96 18.60
N GLY A 29 -33.46 10.17 19.91
CA GLY A 29 -32.43 9.92 20.92
C GLY A 29 -32.01 8.45 21.04
N ILE A 30 -32.97 7.52 20.97
CA ILE A 30 -32.69 6.08 20.98
C ILE A 30 -31.95 5.65 19.71
N LEU A 31 -32.41 6.12 18.54
CA LEU A 31 -31.79 5.81 17.25
C LEU A 31 -30.36 6.34 17.17
N ALA A 32 -30.10 7.54 17.69
CA ALA A 32 -28.77 8.13 17.72
C ALA A 32 -27.75 7.31 18.53
N MET A 33 -28.18 6.64 19.61
CA MET A 33 -27.29 5.76 20.39
C MET A 33 -26.95 4.45 19.69
N ILE A 34 -27.87 3.92 18.86
CA ILE A 34 -27.71 2.62 18.19
C ILE A 34 -26.91 2.71 16.89
N ILE A 35 -26.88 3.87 16.22
CA ILE A 35 -26.21 4.06 14.91
C ILE A 35 -24.68 4.23 15.02
N VAL A 36 -24.12 4.31 16.23
CA VAL A 36 -22.69 4.51 16.44
C VAL A 36 -21.75 3.32 16.09
N PRO A 37 -22.16 2.04 15.88
CA PRO A 37 -21.19 0.96 16.01
C PRO A 37 -20.20 0.87 14.84
N GLN A 38 -18.92 0.89 15.24
CA GLN A 38 -17.82 0.06 14.73
C GLN A 38 -17.34 0.32 13.29
N ILE A 39 -16.62 1.42 13.07
CA ILE A 39 -15.77 1.59 11.88
C ILE A 39 -14.28 1.27 12.17
N SER A 40 -13.89 0.99 13.42
CA SER A 40 -12.46 0.98 13.78
C SER A 40 -11.72 -0.35 13.65
N VAL A 41 -12.40 -1.49 13.44
CA VAL A 41 -11.73 -2.82 13.42
C VAL A 41 -11.38 -3.27 12.00
N SER A 42 -12.06 -2.77 10.97
CA SER A 42 -11.81 -3.19 9.57
C SER A 42 -10.57 -2.55 8.94
N THR A 43 -9.95 -1.55 9.56
CA THR A 43 -8.83 -0.82 8.97
C THR A 43 -7.52 -1.58 9.05
N ASP A 44 -7.24 -2.27 10.15
CA ASP A 44 -5.96 -2.96 10.34
C ASP A 44 -5.91 -4.28 9.55
N ASP A 45 -7.01 -5.03 9.50
CA ASP A 45 -7.13 -6.20 8.61
C ASP A 45 -7.02 -5.80 7.14
N ALA A 46 -7.61 -4.67 6.74
CA ALA A 46 -7.45 -4.15 5.38
C ALA A 46 -6.01 -3.73 5.08
N ARG A 47 -5.31 -3.10 6.04
CA ARG A 47 -3.88 -2.79 5.93
C ARG A 47 -3.03 -4.04 5.83
N LEU A 48 -3.29 -5.07 6.63
CA LEU A 48 -2.57 -6.35 6.57
C LEU A 48 -2.80 -7.07 5.22
N ASN A 49 -4.03 -7.11 4.73
CA ASN A 49 -4.34 -7.67 3.41
C ASN A 49 -3.62 -6.90 2.28
N THR A 50 -3.56 -5.57 2.41
CA THR A 50 -2.81 -4.72 1.46
C THR A 50 -1.32 -5.01 1.53
N LEU A 51 -0.75 -5.14 2.73
CA LEU A 51 0.64 -5.48 2.96
C LEU A 51 1.01 -6.82 2.30
N GLN A 52 0.22 -7.87 2.54
CA GLN A 52 0.45 -9.20 1.94
C GLN A 52 0.32 -9.17 0.42
N THR A 53 -0.65 -8.42 -0.11
CA THR A 53 -0.81 -8.25 -1.56
C THR A 53 0.41 -7.56 -2.18
N ASN A 54 0.91 -6.50 -1.54
CA ASN A 54 2.10 -5.78 -1.99
C ASN A 54 3.36 -6.66 -1.90
N LEU A 55 3.54 -7.40 -0.80
CA LEU A 55 4.64 -8.37 -0.63
C LEU A 55 4.64 -9.40 -1.74
N ASN A 56 3.49 -10.04 -2.01
CA ASN A 56 3.38 -11.08 -3.03
C ASN A 56 3.63 -10.52 -4.44
N SER A 57 3.14 -9.31 -4.72
CA SER A 57 3.39 -8.62 -5.99
C SER A 57 4.88 -8.37 -6.22
N ILE A 58 5.60 -7.86 -5.21
CA ILE A 58 7.03 -7.56 -5.32
C ILE A 58 7.86 -8.85 -5.37
N ARG A 59 7.57 -9.85 -4.53
CA ARG A 59 8.23 -11.16 -4.57
C ARG A 59 8.08 -11.81 -5.95
N SER A 60 6.88 -11.79 -6.51
CA SER A 60 6.64 -12.28 -7.87
C SER A 60 7.47 -11.52 -8.91
N ALA A 61 7.55 -10.20 -8.81
CA ALA A 61 8.39 -9.39 -9.70
C ALA A 61 9.89 -9.75 -9.60
N ILE A 62 10.40 -9.96 -8.38
CA ILE A 62 11.78 -10.38 -8.12
C ILE A 62 12.07 -11.75 -8.76
N GLU A 63 11.18 -12.72 -8.61
CA GLU A 63 11.33 -14.06 -9.19
C GLU A 63 11.29 -14.02 -10.73
N VAL A 64 10.38 -13.24 -11.31
CA VAL A 64 10.32 -13.08 -12.77
C VAL A 64 11.57 -12.38 -13.30
N TYR A 65 12.10 -11.39 -12.59
CA TYR A 65 13.38 -10.76 -12.93
C TYR A 65 14.51 -11.79 -12.92
N ALA A 66 14.65 -12.55 -11.83
CA ALA A 66 15.73 -13.54 -11.68
C ALA A 66 15.68 -14.60 -12.78
N ALA A 67 14.48 -15.07 -13.12
CA ALA A 67 14.28 -16.03 -14.21
C ALA A 67 14.74 -15.51 -15.59
N GLN A 68 14.69 -14.19 -15.82
CA GLN A 68 15.09 -13.57 -17.08
C GLN A 68 16.58 -13.20 -17.13
N HIS A 69 17.25 -13.08 -15.97
CA HIS A 69 18.63 -12.61 -15.84
C HIS A 69 19.57 -13.69 -15.28
N ALA A 70 19.43 -14.93 -15.77
CA ALA A 70 20.29 -16.05 -15.40
C ALA A 70 20.34 -16.34 -13.89
N ASN A 71 19.18 -16.30 -13.22
CA ASN A 71 19.01 -16.48 -11.77
C ASN A 71 19.77 -15.45 -10.92
N ARG A 72 20.05 -14.27 -11.48
CA ARG A 72 20.59 -13.15 -10.72
C ARG A 72 19.44 -12.36 -10.12
N TYR A 73 19.46 -12.18 -8.81
CA TYR A 73 18.49 -11.37 -8.13
C TYR A 73 18.75 -9.87 -8.36
N PRO A 74 17.69 -9.04 -8.40
CA PRO A 74 17.85 -7.61 -8.58
C PRO A 74 18.68 -7.00 -7.44
N GLY A 75 19.45 -5.96 -7.70
CA GLY A 75 20.35 -5.31 -6.74
C GLY A 75 21.73 -5.99 -6.59
N THR A 76 21.91 -7.21 -7.10
CA THR A 76 23.20 -7.95 -6.98
C THR A 76 24.31 -7.34 -7.82
N TYR A 77 23.95 -6.75 -8.97
CA TYR A 77 24.89 -6.11 -9.91
C TYR A 77 24.49 -4.66 -10.17
N SER A 78 25.49 -3.83 -10.44
CA SER A 78 25.37 -2.41 -10.72
C SER A 78 24.57 -2.14 -11.99
N GLU A 79 23.71 -1.12 -11.98
CA GLU A 79 23.01 -0.62 -13.18
C GLU A 79 23.93 0.05 -14.19
N ALA A 80 25.12 0.48 -13.75
CA ALA A 80 26.03 1.21 -14.62
C ALA A 80 26.57 0.34 -15.76
N ASP A 81 26.70 -0.97 -15.51
CA ASP A 81 27.29 -1.94 -16.45
C ASP A 81 26.63 -3.34 -16.44
N GLY A 82 25.71 -3.64 -15.52
CA GLY A 82 25.04 -4.94 -15.39
C GLY A 82 25.98 -6.12 -15.06
N THR A 83 27.24 -5.86 -14.71
CA THR A 83 28.27 -6.91 -14.63
C THR A 83 29.17 -6.77 -13.41
N THR A 84 29.33 -5.57 -12.88
CA THR A 84 30.03 -5.33 -11.63
C THR A 84 29.11 -5.64 -10.46
N ALA A 85 29.52 -6.57 -9.58
CA ALA A 85 28.78 -6.85 -8.36
C ALA A 85 28.66 -5.58 -7.50
N THR A 86 27.49 -5.39 -6.93
CA THR A 86 27.27 -4.27 -6.03
C THR A 86 28.07 -4.45 -4.74
N THR A 87 28.60 -3.37 -4.17
CA THR A 87 29.46 -3.42 -2.97
C THR A 87 28.93 -2.59 -1.80
N THR A 88 27.80 -1.89 -1.98
CA THR A 88 27.17 -1.09 -0.93
C THR A 88 25.66 -1.17 -1.03
N ASP A 89 24.98 -1.08 0.11
CA ASP A 89 23.53 -1.07 0.22
C ASP A 89 22.87 0.04 -0.62
N ALA A 90 23.52 1.20 -0.72
CA ALA A 90 23.04 2.33 -1.51
C ALA A 90 23.01 2.04 -3.02
N LEU A 91 24.07 1.40 -3.53
CA LEU A 91 24.12 0.96 -4.92
C LEU A 91 23.14 -0.21 -5.15
N ALA A 92 22.97 -1.10 -4.17
CA ALA A 92 22.08 -2.25 -4.28
C ALA A 92 20.63 -1.78 -4.35
N LYS A 93 20.27 -0.78 -3.53
CA LYS A 93 18.99 -0.08 -3.57
C LYS A 93 18.74 0.58 -4.92
N GLN A 94 19.70 1.34 -5.44
CA GLN A 94 19.54 2.01 -6.73
C GLN A 94 19.29 0.98 -7.84
N ALA A 95 20.06 -0.10 -7.84
CA ALA A 95 19.93 -1.17 -8.82
C ALA A 95 18.60 -1.92 -8.70
N PHE A 96 18.25 -2.35 -7.50
CA PHE A 96 16.99 -3.02 -7.21
C PHE A 96 15.78 -2.23 -7.73
N ILE A 97 15.71 -0.92 -7.44
CA ILE A 97 14.60 -0.08 -7.88
C ILE A 97 14.60 0.04 -9.40
N ALA A 98 15.73 0.34 -10.03
CA ALA A 98 15.81 0.53 -11.47
C ALA A 98 15.45 -0.75 -12.23
N GLN A 99 16.01 -1.89 -11.84
CA GLN A 99 15.75 -3.20 -12.45
C GLN A 99 14.29 -3.64 -12.37
N LEU A 100 13.58 -3.31 -11.29
CA LEU A 100 12.18 -3.69 -11.13
C LEU A 100 11.20 -2.70 -11.79
N THR A 101 11.57 -1.42 -11.89
CA THR A 101 10.67 -0.36 -12.36
C THR A 101 10.90 0.08 -13.80
N GLN A 102 12.05 -0.26 -14.39
CA GLN A 102 12.43 0.13 -15.75
C GLN A 102 12.64 -1.10 -16.65
N PHE A 103 12.96 -0.85 -17.92
CA PHE A 103 13.29 -1.93 -18.86
C PHE A 103 14.75 -2.32 -18.71
N THR A 104 15.06 -3.61 -18.69
CA THR A 104 16.44 -4.09 -18.56
C THR A 104 16.93 -4.84 -19.79
N ASP A 105 18.25 -4.85 -19.96
CA ASP A 105 18.95 -5.75 -20.87
C ASP A 105 19.23 -7.11 -20.19
N ILE A 106 19.92 -8.02 -20.87
CA ILE A 106 20.22 -9.36 -20.31
C ILE A 106 21.15 -9.32 -19.07
N ASN A 107 21.91 -8.26 -18.91
CA ASN A 107 22.85 -8.09 -17.80
C ASN A 107 22.21 -7.35 -16.62
N GLY A 108 21.00 -6.81 -16.79
CA GLY A 108 20.29 -6.08 -15.76
C GLY A 108 20.55 -4.58 -15.76
N MET A 109 21.12 -4.01 -16.84
CA MET A 109 21.19 -2.56 -17.00
C MET A 109 19.81 -1.99 -17.29
N ALA A 110 19.35 -1.02 -16.49
CA ALA A 110 18.06 -0.37 -16.67
C ALA A 110 18.06 0.77 -17.71
N ASN A 111 16.91 0.94 -18.36
CA ASN A 111 16.57 2.04 -19.25
C ASN A 111 15.09 2.39 -19.14
N GLY A 112 14.78 3.69 -19.05
CA GLY A 112 13.39 4.18 -18.99
C GLY A 112 12.59 3.94 -20.28
N THR A 113 13.23 3.57 -21.39
CA THR A 113 12.58 3.33 -22.68
C THR A 113 12.82 1.90 -23.16
N LYS A 114 11.76 1.25 -23.61
CA LYS A 114 11.84 -0.07 -24.24
C LYS A 114 12.56 0.02 -25.59
N THR A 115 13.58 -0.81 -25.78
CA THR A 115 14.31 -0.92 -27.05
C THR A 115 14.58 -2.39 -27.41
N ALA A 116 15.29 -2.64 -28.50
CA ALA A 116 15.71 -4.00 -28.86
C ALA A 116 16.70 -4.61 -27.84
N THR A 117 17.50 -3.76 -27.18
CA THR A 117 18.45 -4.15 -26.13
C THR A 117 17.75 -4.25 -24.77
N PHE A 118 16.97 -3.21 -24.41
CA PHE A 118 16.24 -3.11 -23.14
C PHE A 118 14.81 -3.61 -23.33
N LYS A 119 14.64 -4.93 -23.27
CA LYS A 119 13.38 -5.63 -23.64
C LYS A 119 12.68 -6.30 -22.47
N TYR A 120 13.40 -6.56 -21.39
CA TYR A 120 12.88 -7.20 -20.18
C TYR A 120 12.22 -6.13 -19.28
N GLY A 121 11.25 -6.52 -18.45
CA GLY A 121 10.50 -5.59 -17.60
C GLY A 121 9.60 -4.58 -18.34
N PRO A 122 9.17 -3.49 -17.65
CA PRO A 122 9.26 -3.32 -16.20
C PRO A 122 8.37 -4.35 -15.50
N TYR A 123 8.80 -4.77 -14.31
CA TYR A 123 8.11 -5.78 -13.52
C TYR A 123 7.08 -5.16 -12.59
N LEU A 124 7.29 -3.91 -12.21
CA LEU A 124 6.37 -3.09 -11.44
C LEU A 124 5.78 -2.00 -12.34
N LYS A 125 4.47 -1.78 -12.24
CA LYS A 125 3.75 -0.78 -13.04
C LYS A 125 3.98 0.66 -12.58
N THR A 126 4.36 0.82 -11.32
CA THR A 126 4.64 2.10 -10.70
C THR A 126 6.16 2.29 -10.72
N GLY A 127 6.64 3.48 -11.10
CA GLY A 127 8.07 3.81 -11.11
C GLY A 127 8.73 3.82 -9.72
N THR A 128 7.98 3.46 -8.67
CA THR A 128 8.38 3.36 -7.28
C THR A 128 7.70 2.14 -6.66
N LEU A 129 8.27 1.61 -5.58
CA LEU A 129 7.62 0.55 -4.81
C LEU A 129 6.31 1.08 -4.18
N PRO A 130 5.32 0.21 -3.94
CA PRO A 130 4.11 0.58 -3.21
C PRO A 130 4.46 0.96 -1.77
N LEU A 131 3.63 1.81 -1.17
CA LEU A 131 3.77 2.18 0.23
C LEU A 131 3.45 0.99 1.14
N ASN A 132 4.25 0.83 2.20
CA ASN A 132 3.89 -0.05 3.29
C ASN A 132 2.76 0.63 4.13
N PRO A 133 1.60 -0.02 4.30
CA PRO A 133 0.44 0.57 4.97
C PRO A 133 0.59 0.80 6.49
N PHE A 134 1.70 0.37 7.10
CA PHE A 134 1.97 0.52 8.54
C PHE A 134 2.97 1.61 8.88
N ASN A 135 3.82 2.02 7.94
CA ASN A 135 4.80 3.09 8.15
C ASN A 135 4.82 4.14 7.01
N ASP A 136 3.86 4.06 6.09
CA ASP A 136 3.65 4.98 4.96
C ASP A 136 4.90 5.21 4.08
N SER A 137 5.86 4.27 4.12
CA SER A 137 7.12 4.36 3.39
C SER A 137 7.13 3.41 2.20
N GLY A 138 7.53 3.94 1.03
CA GLY A 138 7.78 3.15 -0.18
C GLY A 138 9.26 2.85 -0.39
N ASP A 139 10.12 3.24 0.54
CA ASP A 139 11.56 2.99 0.43
C ASP A 139 11.91 1.56 0.82
N VAL A 140 13.03 1.07 0.27
CA VAL A 140 13.59 -0.24 0.58
C VAL A 140 15.00 -0.09 1.15
N LEU A 141 15.27 -0.86 2.21
CA LEU A 141 16.61 -1.15 2.70
C LEU A 141 17.10 -2.42 2.00
N CYS A 142 18.16 -2.30 1.20
CA CYS A 142 18.79 -3.45 0.59
C CYS A 142 20.01 -3.82 1.42
N ASP A 143 20.00 -5.02 2.00
CA ASP A 143 21.13 -5.60 2.71
C ASP A 143 21.86 -6.53 1.75
N PHE A 144 23.09 -6.16 1.39
CA PHE A 144 23.93 -6.96 0.51
C PHE A 144 24.78 -7.99 1.27
N ASP A 145 25.01 -7.78 2.56
CA ASP A 145 25.86 -8.64 3.38
C ASP A 145 25.13 -9.92 3.82
N GLN A 146 23.80 -9.89 3.82
CA GLN A 146 22.97 -11.00 4.24
C GLN A 146 22.79 -12.07 3.14
N ALA A 147 23.58 -13.15 3.24
CA ALA A 147 23.54 -14.28 2.31
C ALA A 147 22.91 -15.56 2.89
N ASP A 148 22.50 -15.56 4.16
CA ASP A 148 21.84 -16.72 4.80
C ASP A 148 20.31 -16.63 4.68
N ILE A 149 19.72 -17.60 3.96
CA ILE A 149 18.26 -17.71 3.76
C ILE A 149 17.49 -17.96 5.05
N THR A 150 18.15 -18.50 6.08
CA THR A 150 17.56 -18.81 7.39
C THR A 150 17.67 -17.66 8.38
N ALA A 151 18.31 -16.56 7.98
CA ALA A 151 18.49 -15.40 8.83
C ALA A 151 17.16 -14.84 9.32
N ALA A 152 17.18 -14.38 10.57
CA ALA A 152 16.01 -13.77 11.17
C ALA A 152 15.62 -12.51 10.37
N ARG A 153 14.34 -12.44 9.98
CA ARG A 153 13.77 -11.27 9.32
C ARG A 153 13.43 -10.25 10.40
N THR A 154 14.40 -9.44 10.77
CA THR A 154 14.24 -8.38 11.76
C THR A 154 14.26 -7.03 11.07
N PRO A 155 13.28 -6.14 11.35
CA PRO A 155 13.31 -4.79 10.84
C PRO A 155 14.61 -4.06 11.17
N ALA A 156 15.15 -3.30 10.22
CA ALA A 156 16.39 -2.56 10.33
C ALA A 156 16.30 -1.20 9.60
N GLY A 157 17.32 -0.36 9.76
CA GLY A 157 17.36 0.95 9.09
C GLY A 157 16.58 2.05 9.80
N ALA A 158 16.24 3.09 9.05
CA ALA A 158 15.76 4.38 9.57
C ALA A 158 14.39 4.79 9.00
N GLY A 159 13.51 3.84 8.72
CA GLY A 159 12.12 4.09 8.32
C GLY A 159 11.78 3.66 6.89
N GLU A 160 12.58 2.78 6.28
CA GLU A 160 12.24 2.13 5.02
C GLU A 160 10.98 1.24 5.20
N GLY A 161 10.10 1.24 4.21
CA GLY A 161 8.88 0.41 4.20
C GLY A 161 9.19 -1.07 4.07
N TRP A 162 10.28 -1.39 3.38
CA TRP A 162 10.64 -2.72 2.95
C TRP A 162 12.10 -3.03 3.24
N GLN A 163 12.40 -4.31 3.40
CA GLN A 163 13.76 -4.79 3.50
C GLN A 163 13.96 -5.97 2.55
N TYR A 164 15.16 -6.02 1.96
CA TYR A 164 15.49 -6.92 0.90
C TYR A 164 16.92 -7.44 1.04
N PHE A 165 17.08 -8.76 1.03
CA PHE A 165 18.38 -9.43 1.05
C PHE A 165 18.78 -9.78 -0.38
N ALA A 166 19.62 -8.93 -0.97
CA ALA A 166 19.91 -8.98 -2.41
C ALA A 166 20.56 -10.30 -2.88
N PRO A 167 21.52 -10.91 -2.16
CA PRO A 167 22.17 -12.14 -2.60
C PRO A 167 21.23 -13.35 -2.70
N ILE A 168 20.15 -13.35 -1.93
CA ILE A 168 19.22 -14.49 -1.78
C ILE A 168 17.79 -14.20 -2.22
N GLY A 169 17.50 -12.97 -2.68
CA GLY A 169 16.19 -12.61 -3.21
C GLY A 169 15.08 -12.50 -2.16
N VAL A 170 15.41 -12.47 -0.86
CA VAL A 170 14.39 -12.47 0.20
C VAL A 170 13.87 -11.05 0.46
N PHE A 171 12.57 -10.85 0.25
CA PHE A 171 11.88 -9.56 0.43
C PHE A 171 10.80 -9.64 1.52
N PHE A 172 10.79 -8.68 2.44
CA PHE A 172 9.85 -8.64 3.56
C PHE A 172 9.54 -7.22 4.04
N ALA A 173 8.52 -7.10 4.89
CA ALA A 173 8.07 -5.83 5.44
C ALA A 173 9.01 -5.34 6.56
N ASN A 174 9.32 -4.05 6.57
CA ASN A 174 10.27 -3.43 7.49
C ASN A 174 9.58 -2.51 8.52
N ASP A 175 8.48 -2.96 9.09
CA ASP A 175 7.73 -2.20 10.12
C ASP A 175 7.69 -2.92 11.48
N SER A 176 7.66 -4.25 11.50
CA SER A 176 7.58 -5.05 12.72
C SER A 176 8.06 -6.48 12.49
N ALA A 177 8.52 -7.15 13.56
CA ALA A 177 8.97 -8.55 13.48
C ALA A 177 7.84 -9.51 13.07
N ALA A 178 6.59 -9.21 13.44
CA ALA A 178 5.43 -10.01 13.06
C ALA A 178 5.16 -9.93 11.55
N HIS A 179 5.23 -8.72 10.98
CA HIS A 179 5.01 -8.53 9.54
C HIS A 179 6.19 -8.98 8.68
N ALA A 180 7.42 -8.90 9.21
CA ALA A 180 8.61 -9.43 8.56
C ALA A 180 8.55 -10.96 8.36
N ALA A 181 7.81 -11.68 9.22
CA ALA A 181 7.65 -13.13 9.15
C ALA A 181 6.61 -13.62 8.12
N LEU A 182 5.83 -12.72 7.51
CA LEU A 182 4.90 -13.00 6.40
C LEU A 182 5.66 -13.35 5.11
#